data_AF-A0A517YI83-F1
#
_entry.id   AF-A0A517YI83-F1
#
_cell.length_a   1.000
_cell.length_b   1.000
_cell.length_c   1.000
_cell.angle_alpha   90.00
_cell.angle_beta   90.00
_cell.angle_gamma   90.00
#
_symmetry.space_group_name_H-M   'P 1'
#
loop_
_entity.id
_entity.type
_entity.pdbx_description
1 polymer ?
#
loop_
_entity_poly.entity_id
_entity_poly.type
_entity_poly.pdbx_seq_one_letter_code
_entity_poly.pdbx_strand_id
1 'polypeptide(L)'
;MSRIAPPIANRLDLPLNDGKLLQVNFDRSHDRWRHRVSLVLPEGSSAVSPLLLFESIEGTSHEDWPVSPPLQFVSIETRPKKPPVALLMGMAGGSHWSASIEQQPAEQALRFDVACRVKGEPMNLGSRYRLAPRVESVEALGDRIVLRAAGATFELVGESVKDSPVPTLELSDRELHIHFGQPVADQSATHRWMYRLQAV
;
A
#
# COMPACT_ATOMS: atom_id res chain seq x y z
N MET A 1 -34.55 18.48 0.19
CA MET A 1 -33.31 18.58 0.99
C MET A 1 -32.46 17.36 0.70
N SER A 2 -31.43 17.50 -0.13
CA SER A 2 -30.51 16.40 -0.45
C SER A 2 -29.64 16.12 0.77
N ARG A 3 -29.78 14.91 1.36
CA ARG A 3 -28.86 14.44 2.40
C ARG A 3 -27.54 14.12 1.71
N ILE A 4 -26.60 15.05 1.76
CA ILE A 4 -25.20 14.78 1.40
C ILE A 4 -24.73 13.73 2.40
N ALA A 5 -24.39 12.53 1.92
CA ALA A 5 -23.78 11.51 2.75
C ALA A 5 -22.51 12.09 3.41
N PRO A 6 -22.22 11.77 4.68
CA PRO A 6 -20.98 12.21 5.31
C PRO A 6 -19.79 11.78 4.44
N PRO A 7 -18.72 12.59 4.35
CA PRO A 7 -17.54 12.24 3.57
C PRO A 7 -17.03 10.88 4.05
N ILE A 8 -16.82 9.96 3.12
CA ILE A 8 -16.25 8.65 3.41
C ILE A 8 -14.86 8.91 4.00
N ALA A 9 -14.64 8.45 5.23
CA ALA A 9 -13.30 8.44 5.80
C ALA A 9 -12.41 7.64 4.85
N ASN A 10 -11.37 8.27 4.31
CA ASN A 10 -10.51 7.74 3.26
C ASN A 10 -9.04 7.90 3.66
N ARG A 11 -8.76 7.76 4.96
CA ARG A 11 -7.43 8.00 5.51
C ARG A 11 -7.14 7.12 6.73
N LEU A 12 -5.90 6.68 6.83
CA LEU A 12 -5.31 6.10 8.04
C LEU A 12 -4.17 7.00 8.51
N ASP A 13 -4.09 7.20 9.82
CA ASP A 13 -3.11 8.06 10.48
C ASP A 13 -2.43 7.24 11.58
N LEU A 14 -1.18 6.82 11.35
CA LEU A 14 -0.34 6.08 12.29
C LEU A 14 0.64 7.03 12.99
N PRO A 15 0.46 7.33 14.29
CA PRO A 15 1.45 8.08 15.05
C PRO A 15 2.78 7.35 15.11
N LEU A 16 3.85 8.09 14.90
CA LEU A 16 5.22 7.65 15.09
C LEU A 16 5.83 8.41 16.29
N ASN A 17 7.09 8.11 16.58
CA ASN A 17 7.88 8.87 17.54
C ASN A 17 8.11 10.33 17.09
N ASP A 18 8.53 11.16 18.04
CA ASP A 18 8.88 12.59 17.85
C ASP A 18 7.76 13.45 17.22
N GLY A 19 6.50 13.06 17.42
CA GLY A 19 5.34 13.78 16.88
C GLY A 19 5.17 13.68 15.37
N LYS A 20 5.87 12.75 14.71
CA LYS A 20 5.66 12.43 13.29
C LYS A 20 4.45 11.50 13.13
N LEU A 21 3.91 11.41 11.92
CA LEU A 21 2.82 10.49 11.60
C LEU A 21 2.98 9.92 10.18
N LEU A 22 2.83 8.61 10.03
CA LEU A 22 2.62 7.98 8.73
C LEU A 22 1.15 8.06 8.36
N GLN A 23 0.86 8.68 7.22
CA GLN A 23 -0.48 8.87 6.73
C GLN A 23 -0.69 8.11 5.43
N VAL A 24 -1.76 7.34 5.34
CA VAL A 24 -2.23 6.71 4.09
C VAL A 24 -3.51 7.43 3.67
N ASN A 25 -3.47 8.16 2.56
CA ASN A 25 -4.66 8.75 1.95
C ASN A 25 -5.12 7.89 0.78
N PHE A 26 -6.44 7.71 0.64
CA PHE A 26 -7.06 7.09 -0.52
C PHE A 26 -7.74 8.16 -1.36
N ASP A 27 -7.31 8.34 -2.61
CA ASP A 27 -7.92 9.28 -3.54
C ASP A 27 -8.44 8.58 -4.80
N ARG A 28 -9.55 9.08 -5.32
CA ARG A 28 -10.21 8.48 -6.47
C ARG A 28 -9.43 8.83 -7.73
N SER A 29 -8.95 7.80 -8.44
CA SER A 29 -8.28 7.90 -9.73
C SER A 29 -9.10 7.13 -10.75
N HIS A 30 -9.92 7.84 -11.53
CA HIS A 30 -10.88 7.27 -12.48
C HIS A 30 -11.83 6.24 -11.82
N ASP A 31 -11.70 4.97 -12.21
CA ASP A 31 -12.52 3.85 -11.76
C ASP A 31 -11.96 3.14 -10.52
N ARG A 32 -10.78 3.54 -10.02
CA ARG A 32 -10.13 2.92 -8.84
C ARG A 32 -9.63 3.93 -7.81
N TRP A 33 -9.23 3.43 -6.66
CA TRP A 33 -8.63 4.18 -5.56
C TRP A 33 -7.13 4.01 -5.66
N ARG A 34 -6.43 5.14 -5.69
CA ARG A 34 -4.99 5.20 -5.44
C ARG A 34 -4.79 5.34 -3.94
N HIS A 35 -3.69 4.81 -3.41
CA HIS A 35 -3.23 5.17 -2.07
C HIS A 35 -1.86 5.83 -2.08
N ARG A 36 -1.73 6.84 -1.22
CA ARG A 36 -0.56 7.68 -1.04
C ARG A 36 -0.08 7.60 0.38
N VAL A 37 1.18 7.20 0.56
CA VAL A 37 1.83 7.16 1.86
C VAL A 37 2.67 8.41 2.03
N SER A 38 2.39 9.18 3.07
CA SER A 38 3.06 10.44 3.39
C SER A 38 3.56 10.45 4.82
N LEU A 39 4.66 11.15 5.07
CA LEU A 39 5.14 11.51 6.38
C LEU A 39 4.63 12.91 6.75
N VAL A 40 3.80 12.99 7.78
CA VAL A 40 3.43 14.25 8.42
C VAL A 40 4.49 14.59 9.47
N LEU A 41 5.09 15.76 9.33
CA LEU A 41 6.09 16.28 10.24
C LEU A 41 5.44 17.17 11.32
N PRO A 42 6.03 17.27 12.53
CA PRO A 42 5.54 18.17 13.57
C PRO A 42 5.63 19.62 13.12
N GLU A 43 4.77 20.47 13.69
CA GLU A 43 4.81 21.92 13.45
C GLU A 43 6.20 22.50 13.76
N GLY A 44 6.64 23.48 12.96
CA GLY A 44 7.97 24.09 13.09
C GLY A 44 9.10 23.29 12.44
N SER A 45 8.82 22.13 11.83
CA SER A 45 9.80 21.41 11.00
C SER A 45 10.27 22.25 9.81
N SER A 46 11.55 22.16 9.46
CA SER A 46 12.11 22.91 8.32
C SER A 46 11.62 22.42 6.96
N ALA A 47 11.10 21.20 6.88
CA ALA A 47 10.56 20.61 5.66
C ALA A 47 9.03 20.78 5.55
N VAL A 48 8.55 20.90 4.32
CA VAL A 48 7.11 21.04 4.03
C VAL A 48 6.37 19.74 4.36
N SER A 49 5.34 19.86 5.20
CA SER A 49 4.45 18.77 5.62
C SER A 49 3.08 18.88 4.94
N PRO A 50 2.43 17.78 4.52
CA PRO A 50 2.94 16.41 4.51
C PRO A 50 3.97 16.18 3.40
N LEU A 51 4.97 15.33 3.66
CA LEU A 51 5.95 14.88 2.69
C LEU A 51 5.50 13.54 2.11
N LEU A 52 5.12 13.50 0.83
CA LEU A 52 4.79 12.25 0.14
C LEU A 52 6.03 11.35 0.10
N LEU A 53 5.90 10.09 0.51
CA LEU A 53 6.95 9.07 0.39
C LEU A 53 6.78 8.33 -0.94
N PHE A 54 5.60 7.75 -1.16
CA PHE A 54 5.26 7.08 -2.40
C PHE A 54 3.76 7.02 -2.64
N GLU A 55 3.38 6.86 -3.90
CA GLU A 55 2.00 6.66 -4.34
C GLU A 55 1.88 5.40 -5.19
N SER A 56 0.76 4.69 -5.09
CA SER A 56 0.51 3.54 -5.97
C SER A 56 0.41 3.98 -7.43
N ILE A 57 0.95 3.16 -8.32
CA ILE A 57 0.80 3.28 -9.77
C ILE A 57 -0.36 2.39 -10.16
N GLU A 58 -1.40 3.03 -10.69
CA GLU A 58 -2.63 2.38 -11.10
C GLU A 58 -2.58 2.00 -12.58
N GLY A 59 -3.18 0.85 -12.92
CA GLY A 59 -3.47 0.49 -14.31
C GLY A 59 -4.72 1.18 -14.85
N THR A 60 -5.09 0.84 -16.08
CA THR A 60 -6.32 1.34 -16.73
C THR A 60 -7.49 0.35 -16.61
N SER A 61 -8.69 0.78 -17.00
CA SER A 61 -9.89 -0.08 -17.06
C SER A 61 -9.85 -1.14 -18.17
N HIS A 62 -8.85 -1.07 -19.06
CA HIS A 62 -8.67 -1.99 -20.18
C HIS A 62 -7.67 -3.12 -19.90
N GLU A 63 -7.03 -3.10 -18.74
CA GLU A 63 -6.07 -4.11 -18.32
C GLU A 63 -6.77 -5.17 -17.46
N ASP A 64 -6.74 -6.43 -17.89
CA ASP A 64 -7.19 -7.57 -17.08
C ASP A 64 -6.23 -7.86 -15.91
N TRP A 65 -4.94 -7.53 -16.10
CA TRP A 65 -3.85 -7.72 -15.15
C TRP A 65 -3.07 -6.42 -14.95
N PRO A 66 -3.66 -5.44 -14.25
CA PRO A 66 -2.98 -4.17 -13.99
C PRO A 66 -1.77 -4.34 -13.07
N VAL A 67 -0.83 -3.41 -13.15
CA VAL A 67 0.42 -3.40 -12.35
C VAL A 67 0.22 -3.25 -10.84
N SER A 68 -0.98 -2.84 -10.42
CA SER A 68 -1.43 -2.76 -9.03
C SER A 68 -2.89 -3.19 -8.92
N PRO A 69 -3.37 -3.59 -7.73
CA PRO A 69 -4.76 -3.99 -7.54
C PRO A 69 -5.75 -2.89 -7.96
N PRO A 70 -6.76 -3.18 -8.81
CA PRO A 70 -7.75 -2.22 -9.29
C PRO A 70 -8.83 -1.96 -8.23
N LEU A 71 -8.46 -1.40 -7.07
CA LEU A 71 -9.34 -1.26 -5.91
C LEU A 71 -10.45 -0.24 -6.20
N GLN A 72 -11.70 -0.67 -6.32
CA GLN A 72 -12.86 0.18 -6.68
C GLN A 72 -13.62 0.67 -5.45
N PHE A 73 -13.46 -0.01 -4.32
CA PHE A 73 -14.12 0.28 -3.06
C PHE A 73 -13.10 0.40 -1.93
N VAL A 74 -13.34 1.32 -1.00
CA VAL A 74 -12.59 1.48 0.26
C VAL A 74 -13.58 1.68 1.40
N SER A 75 -13.37 0.96 2.51
CA SER A 75 -14.03 1.20 3.79
C SER A 75 -12.97 1.32 4.87
N ILE A 76 -13.09 2.34 5.73
CA ILE A 76 -12.28 2.47 6.94
C ILE A 76 -13.09 1.95 8.12
N GLU A 77 -12.71 0.78 8.62
CA GLU A 77 -13.39 0.13 9.72
C GLU A 77 -12.75 0.49 11.06
N THR A 78 -13.57 0.91 12.01
CA THR A 78 -13.14 1.23 13.37
C THR A 78 -13.69 0.22 14.35
N ARG A 79 -12.89 -0.19 15.33
CA ARG A 79 -13.27 -1.16 16.36
C ARG A 79 -12.84 -0.65 17.73
N PRO A 80 -13.63 -0.88 18.81
CA PRO A 80 -13.25 -0.45 20.16
C PRO A 80 -11.85 -0.96 20.53
N LYS A 81 -10.99 -0.05 21.00
CA LYS A 81 -9.62 -0.34 21.46
C LYS A 81 -8.70 -0.97 20.41
N LYS A 82 -9.03 -0.88 19.11
CA LYS A 82 -8.15 -1.32 18.02
C LYS A 82 -7.91 -0.17 17.03
N PRO A 83 -6.72 -0.09 16.42
CA PRO A 83 -6.48 0.86 15.35
C PRO A 83 -7.47 0.66 14.18
N PRO A 84 -7.88 1.74 13.49
CA PRO A 84 -8.63 1.64 12.25
C PRO A 84 -7.90 0.80 11.19
N VAL A 85 -8.66 0.08 10.37
CA VAL A 85 -8.16 -0.71 9.23
C VAL A 85 -8.85 -0.25 7.95
N ALA A 86 -8.11 -0.11 6.86
CA ALA A 86 -8.69 0.06 5.54
C ALA A 86 -8.97 -1.31 4.93
N LEU A 87 -10.19 -1.53 4.44
CA LEU A 87 -10.59 -2.69 3.66
C LEU A 87 -10.91 -2.22 2.24
N LEU A 88 -10.24 -2.82 1.25
CA LEU A 88 -10.34 -2.42 -0.14
C LEU A 88 -10.71 -3.62 -1.01
N MET A 89 -11.52 -3.37 -2.03
CA MET A 89 -11.98 -4.40 -2.96
C MET A 89 -12.08 -3.85 -4.37
N GLY A 90 -11.90 -4.70 -5.37
CA GLY A 90 -12.09 -4.32 -6.76
C GLY A 90 -11.98 -5.50 -7.72
N MET A 91 -12.09 -5.22 -9.01
CA MET A 91 -12.04 -6.22 -10.06
C MET A 91 -11.35 -5.68 -11.32
N ALA A 92 -10.67 -6.57 -12.03
CA ALA A 92 -10.22 -6.40 -13.41
C ALA A 92 -10.37 -7.74 -14.14
N GLY A 93 -10.82 -7.69 -15.39
CA GLY A 93 -11.25 -8.88 -16.13
C GLY A 93 -12.26 -9.72 -15.32
N GLY A 94 -11.95 -11.00 -15.11
CA GLY A 94 -12.73 -11.91 -14.27
C GLY A 94 -12.24 -12.06 -12.82
N SER A 95 -11.14 -11.38 -12.45
CA SER A 95 -10.42 -11.60 -11.20
C SER A 95 -10.87 -10.64 -10.11
N HIS A 96 -10.98 -11.14 -8.88
CA HIS A 96 -11.37 -10.35 -7.71
C HIS A 96 -10.14 -9.99 -6.90
N TRP A 97 -10.03 -8.72 -6.53
CA TRP A 97 -8.92 -8.19 -5.78
C TRP A 97 -9.43 -7.66 -4.44
N SER A 98 -8.66 -7.91 -3.40
CA SER A 98 -8.90 -7.36 -2.08
C SER A 98 -7.58 -6.93 -1.45
N ALA A 99 -7.63 -5.87 -0.67
CA ALA A 99 -6.50 -5.49 0.17
C ALA A 99 -6.98 -5.06 1.55
N SER A 100 -6.13 -5.22 2.56
CA SER A 100 -6.27 -4.53 3.83
C SER A 100 -4.99 -3.80 4.20
N ILE A 101 -5.15 -2.61 4.79
CA ILE A 101 -4.03 -1.83 5.32
C ILE A 101 -4.28 -1.63 6.81
N GLU A 102 -3.43 -2.27 7.60
CA GLU A 102 -3.50 -2.30 9.06
C GLU A 102 -2.39 -1.46 9.68
N GLN A 103 -2.74 -0.77 10.76
CA GLN A 103 -1.79 -0.05 11.58
C GLN A 103 -1.26 -0.97 12.69
N GLN A 104 0.05 -1.00 12.87
CA GLN A 104 0.76 -1.68 13.96
C GLN A 104 1.50 -0.65 14.82
N PRO A 105 0.82 0.09 15.73
CA PRO A 105 1.44 1.18 16.49
C PRO A 105 2.63 0.77 17.34
N ALA A 106 2.60 -0.42 17.93
CA ALA A 106 3.71 -0.93 18.76
C ALA A 106 4.99 -1.13 17.94
N GLU A 107 4.87 -1.38 16.64
CA GLU A 107 5.98 -1.59 15.71
C GLU A 107 6.30 -0.35 14.89
N GLN A 108 5.53 0.74 15.03
CA GLN A 108 5.57 1.91 14.15
C GLN A 108 5.46 1.53 12.65
N ALA A 109 4.56 0.59 12.34
CA ALA A 109 4.45 0.01 11.02
C ALA A 109 3.03 0.03 10.42
N LEU A 110 2.97 0.10 9.10
CA LEU A 110 1.77 -0.17 8.29
C LEU A 110 1.96 -1.52 7.60
N ARG A 111 1.01 -2.44 7.79
CA ARG A 111 0.99 -3.74 7.13
C ARG A 111 -0.02 -3.73 6.00
N PHE A 112 0.43 -4.11 4.81
CA PHE A 112 -0.38 -4.25 3.61
C PHE A 112 -0.55 -5.73 3.31
N ASP A 113 -1.79 -6.14 3.17
CA ASP A 113 -2.16 -7.51 2.88
C ASP A 113 -3.03 -7.51 1.64
N VAL A 114 -2.51 -8.05 0.54
CA VAL A 114 -3.15 -7.97 -0.77
C VAL A 114 -3.40 -9.37 -1.28
N ALA A 115 -4.57 -9.59 -1.85
CA ALA A 115 -4.94 -10.85 -2.47
C ALA A 115 -5.67 -10.66 -3.80
N CYS A 116 -5.44 -11.59 -4.71
CA CYS A 116 -6.13 -11.71 -5.98
C CYS A 116 -6.66 -13.14 -6.12
N ARG A 117 -7.99 -13.28 -6.22
CA ARG A 117 -8.60 -14.52 -6.69
C ARG A 117 -8.66 -14.48 -8.21
N VAL A 118 -7.75 -15.22 -8.83
CA VAL A 118 -7.56 -15.21 -10.27
C VAL A 118 -8.67 -15.97 -10.99
N LYS A 119 -9.04 -15.48 -12.17
CA LYS A 119 -9.77 -16.26 -13.19
C LYS A 119 -9.02 -16.14 -14.51
N GLY A 120 -8.29 -17.19 -14.87
CA GLY A 120 -7.41 -17.23 -16.03
C GLY A 120 -5.93 -17.15 -15.64
N GLU A 121 -5.05 -17.11 -16.63
CA GLU A 121 -3.60 -17.04 -16.46
C GLU A 121 -3.16 -15.59 -16.17
N PRO A 122 -2.64 -15.29 -14.96
CA PRO A 122 -2.15 -13.95 -14.66
C PRO A 122 -0.77 -13.74 -15.25
N MET A 123 -0.57 -12.57 -15.86
CA MET A 123 0.74 -12.17 -16.36
C MET A 123 1.67 -11.70 -15.23
N ASN A 124 1.16 -10.84 -14.35
CA ASN A 124 1.93 -10.30 -13.23
C ASN A 124 0.97 -9.91 -12.10
N LEU A 125 1.23 -10.38 -10.89
CA LEU A 125 0.48 -10.01 -9.69
C LEU A 125 1.41 -9.28 -8.74
N GLY A 126 0.99 -8.10 -8.29
CA GLY A 126 1.81 -7.31 -7.39
C GLY A 126 1.21 -5.96 -7.08
N SER A 127 2.05 -5.10 -6.52
CA SER A 127 1.75 -3.71 -6.24
C SER A 127 2.95 -2.86 -6.65
N ARG A 128 2.69 -1.80 -7.41
CA ARG A 128 3.74 -0.91 -7.92
C ARG A 128 3.55 0.49 -7.36
N TYR A 129 4.65 1.12 -6.99
CA TYR A 129 4.64 2.44 -6.38
C TYR A 129 5.65 3.36 -7.05
N ARG A 130 5.33 4.65 -7.12
CA ARG A 130 6.27 5.71 -7.47
C ARG A 130 6.76 6.39 -6.21
N LEU A 131 8.07 6.44 -6.03
CA LEU A 131 8.71 7.23 -4.98
C LEU A 131 8.63 8.71 -5.31
N ALA A 132 8.23 9.51 -4.32
CA ALA A 132 8.18 10.96 -4.48
C ALA A 132 9.59 11.55 -4.63
N PRO A 133 9.78 12.66 -5.35
CA PRO A 133 11.09 13.30 -5.51
C PRO A 133 11.79 13.71 -4.21
N ARG A 134 11.02 13.90 -3.13
CA ARG A 134 11.53 14.33 -1.81
C ARG A 134 12.01 13.18 -0.92
N VAL A 135 11.91 11.93 -1.38
CA VAL A 135 12.63 10.81 -0.76
C VAL A 135 14.12 10.98 -1.07
N GLU A 136 14.90 11.18 -0.01
CA GLU A 136 16.32 11.57 -0.05
C GLU A 136 17.20 10.43 -0.58
N SER A 137 16.92 9.21 -0.15
CA SER A 137 17.60 7.99 -0.62
C SER A 137 16.66 6.79 -0.57
N VAL A 138 16.94 5.83 -1.44
CA VAL A 138 16.27 4.54 -1.48
C VAL A 138 17.27 3.48 -1.93
N GLU A 139 17.31 2.36 -1.23
CA GLU A 139 18.28 1.30 -1.46
C GLU A 139 17.61 -0.07 -1.27
N ALA A 140 17.86 -1.00 -2.20
CA ALA A 140 17.48 -2.40 -2.05
C ALA A 140 18.61 -3.15 -1.32
N LEU A 141 18.29 -3.75 -0.17
CA LEU A 141 19.24 -4.45 0.71
C LEU A 141 18.77 -5.89 0.93
N GLY A 142 19.02 -6.76 -0.05
CA GLY A 142 18.61 -8.16 0.03
C GLY A 142 17.09 -8.31 -0.05
N ASP A 143 16.46 -8.60 1.09
CA ASP A 143 15.03 -8.87 1.23
C ASP A 143 14.20 -7.64 1.65
N ARG A 144 14.82 -6.46 1.73
CA ARG A 144 14.18 -5.21 2.14
C ARG A 144 14.54 -4.05 1.23
N ILE A 145 13.68 -3.03 1.24
CA ILE A 145 13.99 -1.71 0.66
C ILE A 145 14.02 -0.69 1.79
N VAL A 146 15.14 0.04 1.91
CA VAL A 146 15.29 1.11 2.91
C VAL A 146 15.09 2.44 2.21
N LEU A 147 14.27 3.31 2.78
CA LEU A 147 14.00 4.65 2.27
C LEU A 147 14.13 5.71 3.37
N ARG A 148 14.74 6.85 3.03
CA ARG A 148 15.00 7.95 3.97
C ARG A 148 14.34 9.23 3.50
N ALA A 149 13.72 9.94 4.42
CA ALA A 149 13.06 11.22 4.15
C ALA A 149 12.91 12.05 5.43
N ALA A 150 13.27 13.33 5.37
CA ALA A 150 13.15 14.29 6.48
C ALA A 150 13.76 13.77 7.79
N GLY A 151 14.93 13.13 7.69
CA GLY A 151 15.64 12.55 8.83
C GLY A 151 15.00 11.28 9.43
N ALA A 152 13.91 10.77 8.87
CA ALA A 152 13.32 9.48 9.23
C ALA A 152 13.80 8.38 8.28
N THR A 153 13.94 7.17 8.81
CA THR A 153 14.27 5.96 8.03
C THR A 153 13.09 5.02 8.08
N PHE A 154 12.79 4.39 6.95
CA PHE A 154 11.77 3.36 6.86
C PHE A 154 12.31 2.14 6.13
N GLU A 155 11.88 0.98 6.58
CA GLU A 155 12.13 -0.30 5.92
C GLU A 155 10.82 -0.84 5.36
N LEU A 156 10.85 -1.22 4.08
CA LEU A 156 9.83 -2.01 3.42
C LEU A 156 10.30 -3.46 3.35
N VAL A 157 9.54 -4.37 3.96
CA VAL A 157 9.87 -5.81 4.00
C VAL A 157 8.69 -6.63 3.51
N GLY A 158 8.98 -7.72 2.79
CA GLY A 158 7.98 -8.74 2.49
C GLY A 158 7.71 -9.62 3.71
N GLU A 159 6.47 -10.08 3.87
CA GLU A 159 6.09 -11.00 4.95
C GLU A 159 5.52 -12.28 4.35
N SER A 160 5.96 -13.43 4.87
CA SER A 160 5.31 -14.70 4.59
C SER A 160 4.06 -14.84 5.45
N VAL A 161 2.98 -15.33 4.86
CA VAL A 161 1.82 -15.82 5.61
C VAL A 161 1.56 -17.27 5.27
N LYS A 162 0.73 -17.93 6.08
CA LYS A 162 0.37 -19.32 5.82
C LYS A 162 -0.13 -19.46 4.37
N ASP A 163 0.45 -20.41 3.64
CA ASP A 163 0.12 -20.74 2.26
C ASP A 163 0.43 -19.62 1.22
N SER A 164 1.27 -18.64 1.58
CA SER A 164 1.73 -17.59 0.66
C SER A 164 3.21 -17.24 0.88
N PRO A 165 4.03 -17.23 -0.19
CA PRO A 165 5.45 -16.93 -0.10
C PRO A 165 5.70 -15.45 0.20
N VAL A 166 6.90 -15.15 0.69
CA VAL A 166 7.38 -13.76 0.82
C VAL A 166 7.37 -13.12 -0.58
N PRO A 167 6.78 -11.93 -0.76
CA PRO A 167 6.84 -11.26 -2.04
C PRO A 167 8.27 -10.85 -2.40
N THR A 168 8.54 -10.80 -3.70
CA THR A 168 9.80 -10.23 -4.20
C THR A 168 9.68 -8.71 -4.18
N LEU A 169 10.70 -8.05 -3.64
CA LEU A 169 10.82 -6.59 -3.63
C LEU A 169 11.89 -6.17 -4.61
N GLU A 170 11.52 -5.33 -5.57
CA GLU A 170 12.44 -4.78 -6.57
C GLU A 170 12.38 -3.26 -6.58
N LEU A 171 13.54 -2.64 -6.75
CA LEU A 171 13.70 -1.21 -6.93
C LEU A 171 14.25 -0.97 -8.33
N SER A 172 13.49 -0.26 -9.15
CA SER A 172 13.94 0.19 -10.48
C SER A 172 13.70 1.68 -10.61
N ASP A 173 14.76 2.45 -10.87
CA ASP A 173 14.76 3.90 -10.95
C ASP A 173 14.23 4.59 -9.68
N ARG A 174 12.93 4.91 -9.66
CA ARG A 174 12.19 5.48 -8.53
C ARG A 174 10.86 4.77 -8.32
N GLU A 175 10.80 3.50 -8.67
CA GLU A 175 9.61 2.69 -8.52
C GLU A 175 9.89 1.46 -7.68
N LEU A 176 8.98 1.22 -6.73
CA LEU A 176 8.97 0.03 -5.90
C LEU A 176 8.04 -0.98 -6.54
N HIS A 177 8.52 -2.19 -6.74
CA HIS A 177 7.72 -3.29 -7.28
C HIS A 177 7.67 -4.38 -6.24
N ILE A 178 6.45 -4.78 -5.88
CA ILE A 178 6.17 -5.81 -4.87
C ILE A 178 5.43 -6.92 -5.59
N HIS A 179 6.11 -8.00 -5.93
CA HIS A 179 5.56 -9.08 -6.73
C HIS A 179 5.16 -10.27 -5.85
N PHE A 180 4.04 -10.90 -6.19
CA PHE A 180 3.76 -12.25 -5.72
C PHE A 180 4.84 -13.19 -6.27
N GLY A 181 5.72 -13.67 -5.39
CA GLY A 181 6.84 -14.49 -5.78
C GLY A 181 6.39 -15.94 -5.98
N GLN A 182 6.09 -16.32 -7.22
CA GLN A 182 6.12 -17.67 -7.84
C GLN A 182 5.27 -17.66 -9.12
N PRO A 183 5.52 -18.54 -10.10
CA PRO A 183 4.62 -18.72 -11.22
C PRO A 183 3.23 -19.12 -10.72
N VAL A 184 2.19 -18.50 -11.24
CA VAL A 184 0.80 -18.83 -10.87
C VAL A 184 0.42 -20.16 -11.54
N ALA A 185 0.56 -21.25 -10.80
CA ALA A 185 0.26 -22.60 -11.29
C ALA A 185 -1.24 -22.94 -11.27
N ASP A 186 -2.02 -22.32 -10.37
CA ASP A 186 -3.47 -22.55 -10.24
C ASP A 186 -4.27 -21.27 -10.60
N GLN A 187 -5.04 -21.38 -11.67
CA GLN A 187 -5.86 -20.32 -12.28
C GLN A 187 -7.21 -20.10 -11.56
N SER A 188 -7.45 -20.80 -10.46
CA SER A 188 -8.65 -20.68 -9.61
C SER A 188 -8.33 -20.33 -8.14
N ALA A 189 -7.04 -20.27 -7.80
CA ALA A 189 -6.57 -20.01 -6.45
C ALA A 189 -6.62 -18.51 -6.07
N THR A 190 -6.55 -18.26 -4.78
CA THR A 190 -6.29 -16.93 -4.24
C THR A 190 -4.79 -16.78 -4.02
N HIS A 191 -4.17 -15.87 -4.75
CA HIS A 191 -2.77 -15.49 -4.58
C HIS A 191 -2.71 -14.30 -3.64
N ARG A 192 -1.83 -14.35 -2.65
CA ARG A 192 -1.74 -13.35 -1.58
C ARG A 192 -0.30 -12.93 -1.41
N TRP A 193 -0.04 -11.65 -1.23
CA TRP A 193 1.27 -11.12 -0.86
C TRP A 193 1.10 -10.08 0.24
N MET A 194 2.01 -10.13 1.20
CA MET A 194 1.99 -9.26 2.36
C MET A 194 3.33 -8.54 2.48
N TYR A 195 3.28 -7.28 2.85
CA TYR A 195 4.48 -6.49 3.09
C TYR A 195 4.19 -5.41 4.12
N ARG A 196 5.26 -4.91 4.74
CA ARG A 196 5.18 -3.97 5.85
C ARG A 196 6.14 -2.82 5.63
N LEU A 197 5.64 -1.61 5.81
CA LEU A 197 6.43 -0.39 5.90
C LEU A 197 6.58 -0.02 7.37
N GLN A 198 7.81 -0.03 7.87
CA GLN A 198 8.13 0.25 9.27
C GLN A 198 9.04 1.47 9.39
N ALA A 199 8.75 2.38 10.33
CA ALA A 199 9.72 3.39 10.74
C ALA A 199 10.74 2.78 11.71
N VAL A 200 12.04 3.02 11.47
CA VAL A 200 13.16 2.46 12.25
C VAL A 200 14.06 3.53 12.86
#